data_AF-F6IH89-F1
#
_entry.id   AF-F6IH89-F1
#
_cell.length_a   1.000
_cell.length_b   1.000
_cell.length_c   1.000
_cell.angle_alpha   90.00
_cell.angle_beta   90.00
_cell.angle_gamma   90.00
#
_symmetry.space_group_name_H-M   'P 1'
#
loop_
_entity.id
_entity.type
_entity.pdbx_description
1 polymer ?
#
loop_
_entity_poly.entity_id
_entity_poly.type
_entity_poly.pdbx_seq_one_letter_code
_entity_poly.pdbx_strand_id
1 'polypeptide(L)'
;MALFLLWRIFGPAIAVWRNRRDREEDAVWTPNRAQAVALLEDADRLAAQGRFGEAAHLLLQRSVHQINDARPDWLIPASTAREISVLPMLPESGRRAFATIAERVERSLFALRDLDAQDWSAARAAYADFARLELRA
;
A
#
# COMPACT_ATOMS: atom_id res chain seq x y z
N MET A 1 20.97 16.79 26.77
CA MET A 1 20.75 17.74 25.65
C MET A 1 21.77 17.60 24.51
N ALA A 2 23.01 17.16 24.75
CA ALA A 2 24.02 16.98 23.69
C ALA A 2 23.63 15.95 22.60
N LEU A 3 22.88 14.89 22.96
CA LEU A 3 22.41 13.86 22.02
C LEU A 3 21.42 14.40 20.95
N PHE A 4 20.59 15.38 21.33
CA PHE A 4 19.58 15.97 20.45
C PHE A 4 20.23 16.88 19.40
N LEU A 5 21.30 17.57 19.78
CA LEU A 5 22.08 18.43 18.89
C LEU A 5 22.91 17.60 17.90
N LEU A 6 23.45 16.45 18.32
CA LEU A 6 24.18 15.55 17.43
C LEU A 6 23.26 14.93 16.36
N TRP A 7 22.03 14.54 16.76
CA TRP A 7 21.02 14.05 15.83
C TRP A 7 20.57 15.13 14.82
N ARG A 8 20.49 16.40 15.26
CA ARG A 8 20.16 17.55 14.39
C ARG A 8 21.22 17.82 13.33
N ILE A 9 22.51 17.58 13.63
CA ILE A 9 23.64 17.90 12.74
C ILE A 9 23.99 16.72 11.81
N PHE A 10 23.90 15.48 12.29
CA PHE A 10 24.15 14.29 11.45
C PHE A 10 22.91 13.80 10.67
N GLY A 11 21.70 14.18 11.09
CA GLY A 11 20.45 13.94 10.37
C GLY A 11 20.47 14.39 8.90
N PRO A 12 20.90 15.62 8.55
CA PRO A 12 20.94 16.06 7.15
C PRO A 12 22.02 15.32 6.33
N ALA A 13 23.15 14.94 6.90
CA ALA A 13 24.21 14.23 6.17
C ALA A 13 23.81 12.78 5.81
N ILE A 14 23.14 12.09 6.73
CA ILE A 14 22.57 10.75 6.49
C ILE A 14 21.39 10.83 5.52
N ALA A 15 20.56 11.88 5.62
CA ALA A 15 19.46 12.14 4.68
C ALA A 15 19.97 12.43 3.26
N VAL A 16 21.08 13.16 3.09
CA VAL A 16 21.67 13.48 1.78
C VAL A 16 22.30 12.24 1.13
N TRP A 17 22.93 11.35 1.92
CA TRP A 17 23.48 10.11 1.38
C TRP A 17 22.38 9.11 0.99
N ARG A 18 21.30 9.01 1.78
CA ARG A 18 20.10 8.23 1.43
C ARG A 18 19.40 8.78 0.20
N ASN A 19 19.23 10.10 0.11
CA ASN A 19 18.63 10.78 -1.04
C ASN A 19 19.47 10.67 -2.33
N ARG A 20 20.78 10.37 -2.23
CA ARG A 20 21.62 10.07 -3.41
C ARG A 20 21.41 8.63 -3.90
N ARG A 21 21.22 7.66 -3.00
CA ARG A 21 20.86 6.28 -3.35
C ARG A 21 19.43 6.18 -3.89
N ASP A 22 18.49 6.91 -3.29
CA ASP A 22 17.09 6.96 -3.73
C ASP A 22 16.90 7.68 -5.08
N ARG A 23 17.81 8.60 -5.45
CA ARG A 23 17.85 9.25 -6.78
C ARG A 23 18.46 8.38 -7.88
N GLU A 24 19.27 7.39 -7.54
CA GLU A 24 19.69 6.36 -8.52
C GLU A 24 18.57 5.32 -8.78
N GLU A 25 17.49 5.32 -7.97
CA GLU A 25 16.25 4.54 -8.11
C GLU A 25 15.08 5.31 -8.80
N ASP A 26 15.32 6.46 -9.42
CA ASP A 26 14.35 7.20 -10.26
C ASP A 26 13.55 6.22 -11.17
N ALA A 27 12.21 6.17 -11.26
CA ALA A 27 11.16 7.11 -10.87
C ALA A 27 9.77 6.42 -10.84
N VAL A 28 9.40 5.71 -9.76
CA VAL A 28 8.04 5.11 -9.66
C VAL A 28 7.45 5.29 -8.26
N TRP A 29 6.21 5.81 -8.18
CA TRP A 29 5.56 6.20 -6.91
C TRP A 29 5.26 4.99 -6.01
N THR A 30 5.52 5.13 -4.71
CA THR A 30 5.12 4.16 -3.67
C THR A 30 4.48 4.86 -2.47
N PRO A 31 3.57 4.20 -1.72
CA PRO A 31 2.90 4.79 -0.57
C PRO A 31 3.87 5.24 0.52
N ASN A 32 3.48 6.27 1.29
CA ASN A 32 4.23 6.67 2.46
C ASN A 32 4.19 5.55 3.52
N ARG A 33 5.37 5.13 4.00
CA ARG A 33 5.52 4.02 4.96
C ARG A 33 4.64 4.16 6.20
N ALA A 34 4.58 5.33 6.83
CA ALA A 34 3.81 5.53 8.05
C ALA A 34 2.29 5.43 7.79
N GLN A 35 1.83 5.97 6.66
CA GLN A 35 0.43 5.86 6.26
C GLN A 35 0.05 4.42 5.89
N ALA A 36 0.96 3.70 5.23
CA ALA A 36 0.75 2.29 4.88
C ALA A 36 0.67 1.40 6.12
N VAL A 37 1.51 1.63 7.13
CA VAL A 37 1.42 0.94 8.43
C VAL A 37 0.07 1.22 9.10
N ALA A 38 -0.32 2.49 9.22
CA ALA A 38 -1.60 2.85 9.83
C ALA A 38 -2.80 2.22 9.10
N LEU A 39 -2.77 2.19 7.77
CA LEU A 39 -3.79 1.52 6.96
C LEU A 39 -3.86 0.02 7.24
N LEU A 40 -2.70 -0.65 7.27
CA LEU A 40 -2.64 -2.08 7.59
C LEU A 40 -3.15 -2.37 9.00
N GLU A 41 -2.83 -1.56 9.99
CA GLU A 41 -3.32 -1.71 11.36
C GLU A 41 -4.85 -1.56 11.45
N ASP A 42 -5.43 -0.58 10.75
CA ASP A 42 -6.88 -0.40 10.70
C ASP A 42 -7.58 -1.58 10.00
N ALA A 43 -7.00 -2.09 8.93
CA ALA A 43 -7.53 -3.26 8.22
C ALA A 43 -7.35 -4.56 9.02
N ASP A 44 -6.21 -4.74 9.70
CA ASP A 44 -5.95 -5.87 10.60
C ASP A 44 -6.96 -5.90 11.76
N ARG A 45 -7.39 -4.74 12.27
CA ARG A 45 -8.44 -4.64 13.30
C ARG A 45 -9.80 -5.16 12.82
N LEU A 46 -10.14 -4.95 11.55
CA LEU A 46 -11.34 -5.50 10.93
C LEU A 46 -11.20 -7.01 10.72
N ALA A 47 -10.05 -7.46 10.20
CA ALA A 47 -9.78 -8.87 9.98
C ALA A 47 -9.78 -9.68 11.30
N ALA A 48 -9.30 -9.10 12.41
CA ALA A 48 -9.37 -9.72 13.74
C ALA A 48 -10.81 -9.96 14.24
N GLN A 49 -11.79 -9.25 13.68
CA GLN A 49 -13.22 -9.45 13.95
C GLN A 49 -13.87 -10.46 12.98
N GLY A 50 -13.08 -11.12 12.12
CA GLY A 50 -13.58 -11.97 11.05
C GLY A 50 -14.14 -11.20 9.84
N ARG A 51 -14.01 -9.87 9.81
CA ARG A 51 -14.56 -8.98 8.77
C ARG A 51 -13.57 -8.82 7.61
N PHE A 52 -13.20 -9.93 6.98
CA PHE A 52 -12.16 -9.97 5.94
C PHE A 52 -12.51 -9.17 4.69
N GLY A 53 -13.78 -9.21 4.25
CA GLY A 53 -14.23 -8.43 3.10
C GLY A 53 -14.12 -6.92 3.33
N GLU A 54 -14.48 -6.47 4.52
CA GLU A 54 -14.38 -5.06 4.89
C GLU A 54 -12.92 -4.61 5.06
N ALA A 55 -12.06 -5.48 5.59
CA ALA A 55 -10.62 -5.22 5.65
C ALA A 55 -10.01 -5.03 4.25
N ALA A 56 -10.32 -5.93 3.31
CA ALA A 56 -9.87 -5.84 1.92
C ALA A 56 -10.44 -4.61 1.20
N HIS A 57 -11.72 -4.28 1.44
CA HIS A 57 -12.36 -3.10 0.86
C HIS A 57 -11.73 -1.80 1.38
N LEU A 58 -11.49 -1.69 2.69
CA LEU A 58 -10.81 -0.53 3.30
C LEU A 58 -9.40 -0.34 2.72
N LEU A 59 -8.64 -1.43 2.61
CA LEU A 59 -7.30 -1.44 2.02
C LEU A 59 -7.34 -0.88 0.60
N LEU A 60 -8.27 -1.37 -0.23
CA LEU A 60 -8.43 -0.91 -1.60
C LEU A 60 -8.83 0.57 -1.66
N GLN A 61 -9.91 0.94 -0.98
CA GLN A 61 -10.47 2.30 -1.00
C GLN A 61 -9.42 3.34 -0.60
N ARG A 62 -8.69 3.10 0.48
CA ARG A 62 -7.69 4.06 0.98
C ARG A 62 -6.45 4.11 0.09
N SER A 63 -6.05 2.98 -0.50
CA SER A 63 -4.93 2.94 -1.46
C SER A 63 -5.23 3.73 -2.73
N VAL A 64 -6.47 3.64 -3.25
CA VAL A 64 -6.91 4.44 -4.41
C VAL A 64 -6.88 5.93 -4.08
N HIS A 65 -7.40 6.33 -2.92
CA HIS A 65 -7.34 7.74 -2.48
C HIS A 65 -5.89 8.24 -2.38
N GLN A 66 -4.98 7.46 -1.82
CA GLN A 66 -3.56 7.84 -1.73
C GLN A 66 -2.92 8.07 -3.11
N ILE A 67 -3.24 7.25 -4.11
CA ILE A 67 -2.78 7.46 -5.48
C ILE A 67 -3.40 8.73 -6.04
N ASN A 68 -4.71 8.91 -5.90
CA ASN A 68 -5.42 10.07 -6.41
C ASN A 68 -4.89 11.39 -5.81
N ASP A 69 -4.61 11.41 -4.51
CA ASP A 69 -4.08 12.59 -3.82
C ASP A 69 -2.63 12.91 -4.24
N ALA A 70 -1.80 11.88 -4.44
CA ALA A 70 -0.40 12.07 -4.81
C ALA A 70 -0.18 12.27 -6.32
N ARG A 71 -1.06 11.71 -7.14
CA ARG A 71 -0.98 11.61 -8.60
C ARG A 71 -2.39 11.71 -9.21
N PRO A 72 -3.04 12.88 -9.13
CA PRO A 72 -4.41 13.06 -9.62
C PRO A 72 -4.54 12.77 -11.13
N ASP A 73 -3.48 12.98 -11.90
CA ASP A 73 -3.48 12.73 -13.35
C ASP A 73 -3.43 11.24 -13.74
N TRP A 74 -3.26 10.33 -12.77
CA TRP A 74 -3.15 8.89 -13.04
C TRP A 74 -4.50 8.19 -13.04
N LEU A 75 -5.49 8.74 -12.33
CA LEU A 75 -6.79 8.12 -12.10
C LEU A 75 -7.91 9.02 -12.59
N ILE A 76 -8.99 8.41 -13.06
CA ILE A 76 -10.26 9.09 -13.29
C ILE A 76 -11.23 8.74 -12.16
N PRO A 77 -12.29 9.54 -11.92
CA PRO A 77 -13.25 9.26 -10.84
C PRO A 77 -13.90 7.87 -10.87
N ALA A 78 -13.93 7.23 -12.04
CA ALA A 78 -14.48 5.88 -12.23
C ALA A 78 -13.41 4.77 -12.29
N SER A 79 -12.14 5.07 -12.00
CA SER A 79 -11.06 4.09 -12.08
C SER A 79 -11.27 2.93 -11.11
N THR A 80 -11.31 1.73 -11.66
CA THR A 80 -11.44 0.49 -10.88
C THR A 80 -10.08 -0.03 -10.44
N ALA A 81 -10.06 -0.85 -9.38
CA ALA A 81 -8.85 -1.53 -8.93
C ALA A 81 -8.16 -2.35 -10.05
N ARG A 82 -8.97 -2.97 -10.90
CA ARG A 82 -8.50 -3.77 -12.03
C ARG A 82 -7.84 -2.92 -13.10
N GLU A 83 -8.39 -1.75 -13.42
CA GLU A 83 -7.76 -0.79 -14.33
C GLU A 83 -6.47 -0.22 -13.74
N ILE A 84 -6.45 0.08 -12.43
CA ILE A 84 -5.25 0.55 -11.72
C ILE A 84 -4.12 -0.48 -11.81
N SER A 85 -4.46 -1.78 -11.75
CA SER A 85 -3.48 -2.87 -11.79
C SER A 85 -2.69 -2.97 -13.10
N VAL A 86 -3.11 -2.31 -14.18
CA VAL A 86 -2.43 -2.32 -15.48
C VAL A 86 -1.80 -0.98 -15.86
N LEU A 87 -1.81 0.00 -14.95
CA LEU A 87 -1.24 1.32 -15.22
C LEU A 87 0.29 1.23 -15.36
N PRO A 88 0.87 1.58 -16.53
CA PRO A 88 2.30 1.41 -16.78
C PRO A 88 3.18 2.31 -15.88
N MET A 89 2.63 3.42 -15.41
CA MET A 89 3.29 4.35 -14.49
C MET A 89 3.28 3.90 -13.01
N LEU A 90 2.49 2.88 -12.68
CA LEU A 90 2.45 2.28 -11.34
C LEU A 90 3.57 1.22 -11.24
N PRO A 91 4.29 1.13 -10.09
CA PRO A 91 5.36 0.15 -9.99
C PRO A 91 4.78 -1.25 -10.06
N GLU A 92 5.59 -2.18 -10.54
CA GLU A 92 5.18 -3.57 -10.72
C GLU A 92 4.64 -4.19 -9.42
N SER A 93 5.19 -3.85 -8.26
CA SER A 93 4.65 -4.27 -6.95
C SER A 93 3.25 -3.71 -6.68
N GLY A 94 2.99 -2.45 -7.06
CA GLY A 94 1.67 -1.82 -6.97
C GLY A 94 0.67 -2.48 -7.92
N ARG A 95 1.06 -2.69 -9.17
CA ARG A 95 0.23 -3.41 -10.15
C ARG A 95 -0.20 -4.78 -9.65
N ARG A 96 0.74 -5.56 -9.10
CA ARG A 96 0.43 -6.86 -8.46
C ARG A 96 -0.47 -6.74 -7.23
N ALA A 97 -0.26 -5.73 -6.39
CA ALA A 97 -1.10 -5.50 -5.21
C ALA A 97 -2.56 -5.24 -5.61
N PHE A 98 -2.80 -4.30 -6.52
CA PHE A 98 -4.15 -4.00 -7.00
C PHE A 98 -4.78 -5.19 -7.73
N ALA A 99 -4.03 -5.93 -8.56
CA ALA A 99 -4.53 -7.13 -9.21
C ALA A 99 -4.98 -8.19 -8.19
N THR A 100 -4.14 -8.46 -7.18
CA THR A 100 -4.43 -9.45 -6.14
C THR A 100 -5.65 -9.05 -5.33
N ILE A 101 -5.72 -7.80 -4.86
CA ILE A 101 -6.84 -7.32 -4.04
C ILE A 101 -8.14 -7.30 -4.86
N ALA A 102 -8.09 -6.83 -6.12
CA ALA A 102 -9.25 -6.80 -7.01
C ALA A 102 -9.80 -8.21 -7.28
N GLU A 103 -8.94 -9.16 -7.63
CA GLU A 103 -9.35 -10.55 -7.91
C GLU A 103 -10.09 -11.17 -6.71
N ARG A 104 -9.60 -10.92 -5.49
CA ARG A 104 -10.19 -11.48 -4.26
C ARG A 104 -11.54 -10.85 -3.95
N VAL A 105 -11.63 -9.52 -4.02
CA VAL A 105 -12.89 -8.79 -3.81
C VAL A 105 -13.92 -9.17 -4.88
N GLU A 106 -13.54 -9.18 -6.16
CA GLU A 106 -14.42 -9.62 -7.26
C GLU A 106 -14.89 -11.07 -7.06
N ARG A 107 -13.98 -11.98 -6.71
CA ARG A 107 -14.35 -13.38 -6.43
C ARG A 107 -15.38 -13.47 -5.30
N SER A 108 -15.23 -12.70 -4.23
CA SER A 108 -16.23 -12.73 -3.14
C SER A 108 -17.59 -12.19 -3.56
N LEU A 109 -17.61 -11.13 -4.36
CA LEU A 109 -18.85 -10.51 -4.85
C LEU A 109 -19.59 -11.43 -5.83
N PHE A 110 -18.87 -12.14 -6.71
CA PHE A 110 -19.49 -12.96 -7.76
C PHE A 110 -19.70 -14.43 -7.37
N ALA A 111 -18.88 -14.99 -6.50
CA ALA A 111 -18.97 -16.39 -6.11
C ALA A 111 -19.92 -16.64 -4.91
N LEU A 112 -20.58 -15.60 -4.38
CA LEU A 112 -21.40 -15.66 -3.16
C LEU A 112 -20.64 -16.27 -1.97
N ARG A 113 -19.31 -16.12 -1.94
CA ARG A 113 -18.43 -16.66 -0.90
C ARG A 113 -17.71 -15.51 -0.23
N ASP A 114 -17.86 -15.39 1.07
CA ASP A 114 -17.11 -14.39 1.83
C ASP A 114 -15.60 -14.64 1.75
N LEU A 115 -14.83 -13.55 1.81
CA LEU A 115 -13.38 -13.61 1.96
C LEU A 115 -13.06 -14.30 3.29
N ASP A 116 -12.06 -15.19 3.26
CA ASP A 116 -11.56 -15.85 4.46
C ASP A 116 -10.19 -15.28 4.89
N ALA A 117 -9.65 -15.85 5.96
CA ALA A 117 -8.35 -15.44 6.50
C ALA A 117 -7.20 -15.63 5.48
N GLN A 118 -7.28 -16.62 4.60
CA GLN A 118 -6.25 -16.89 3.60
C GLN A 118 -6.30 -15.83 2.48
N ASP A 119 -7.50 -15.52 2.00
CA ASP A 119 -7.68 -14.46 1.02
C ASP A 119 -7.27 -13.09 1.58
N TRP A 120 -7.60 -12.82 2.86
CA TRP A 120 -7.14 -11.62 3.56
C TRP A 120 -5.62 -11.56 3.66
N SER A 121 -4.97 -12.64 4.11
CA SER A 121 -3.51 -12.69 4.24
C SER A 121 -2.81 -12.43 2.91
N ALA A 122 -3.36 -12.93 1.80
CA ALA A 122 -2.81 -12.69 0.47
C ALA A 122 -2.94 -11.22 0.04
N ALA A 123 -4.11 -10.60 0.27
CA ALA A 123 -4.33 -9.19 0.00
C ALA A 123 -3.40 -8.28 0.84
N ARG A 124 -3.27 -8.60 2.14
CA ARG A 124 -2.40 -7.91 3.08
C ARG A 124 -0.93 -7.98 2.68
N ALA A 125 -0.45 -9.17 2.33
CA ALA A 125 0.93 -9.38 1.88
C ALA A 125 1.23 -8.58 0.60
N ALA A 126 0.33 -8.64 -0.39
CA ALA A 126 0.53 -7.94 -1.65
C ALA A 126 0.61 -6.41 -1.45
N TYR A 127 -0.21 -5.83 -0.57
CA TYR A 127 -0.11 -4.42 -0.23
C TYR A 127 1.16 -4.07 0.57
N ALA A 128 1.55 -4.92 1.53
CA ALA A 128 2.78 -4.70 2.29
C ALA A 128 4.01 -4.70 1.38
N ASP A 129 4.09 -5.61 0.41
CA ASP A 129 5.14 -5.64 -0.61
C ASP A 129 5.16 -4.36 -1.44
N PHE A 130 3.98 -3.87 -1.85
CA PHE A 130 3.86 -2.59 -2.55
C PHE A 130 4.36 -1.41 -1.71
N ALA A 131 4.03 -1.39 -0.42
CA ALA A 131 4.48 -0.39 0.53
C ALA A 131 5.95 -0.60 1.01
N ARG A 132 6.63 -1.65 0.52
CA ARG A 132 7.96 -2.08 0.95
C ARG A 132 8.04 -2.25 2.49
N LEU A 133 7.00 -2.85 3.06
CA LEU A 133 6.88 -3.13 4.48
C LEU A 133 7.25 -4.59 4.78
N GLU A 134 8.11 -4.80 5.76
CA GLU A 134 8.29 -6.12 6.36
C GLU A 134 7.11 -6.44 7.26
N LEU A 135 6.39 -7.51 6.94
CA LEU A 135 5.33 -8.03 7.79
C LEU A 135 5.93 -8.81 8.96
N ARG A 136 5.51 -8.48 10.18
CA ARG A 136 5.75 -9.34 11.35
C ARG A 136 4.71 -10.46 11.35
N ALA A 137 5.18 -11.69 11.52
CA ALA A 137 4.37 -12.91 11.63
C ALA A 137 3.57 -12.93 12.94
#